data_AF-Q1LLT3-F1
#
_entry.id   AF-Q1LLT3-F1
#
_cell.length_a   1.000
_cell.length_b   1.000
_cell.length_c   1.000
_cell.angle_alpha   90.00
_cell.angle_beta   90.00
_cell.angle_gamma   90.00
#
_symmetry.space_group_name_H-M   'P 1'
#
loop_
_entity.id
_entity.type
_entity.pdbx_description
1 polymer ?
#
loop_
_entity_poly.entity_id
_entity_poly.type
_entity_poly.pdbx_seq_one_letter_code
_entity_poly.pdbx_strand_id
1 'polypeptide(L)'
;MDIKSDSVARRIEAARAARLAQTEVSSRALLVRCWAGEASPRQAIKAFCVACVGGTRAEVTRCTCYACPLYEFRPFKTAREDGILELKAPEADPGMAE
;
A
#
# COMPACT_ATOMS: atom_id res chain seq x y z
N MET A 1 6.93 23.11 -25.12
CA MET A 1 7.30 23.16 -23.69
C MET A 1 6.00 23.28 -22.90
N ASP A 2 5.43 22.15 -22.51
CA ASP A 2 4.11 22.10 -21.87
C ASP A 2 4.21 22.37 -20.36
N ILE A 3 3.94 23.62 -19.99
CA ILE A 3 3.99 24.16 -18.61
C ILE A 3 3.20 23.29 -17.61
N LYS A 4 2.10 22.65 -18.05
CA LYS A 4 1.27 21.77 -17.21
C LYS A 4 1.99 20.47 -16.82
N SER A 5 2.80 19.91 -17.73
CA SER A 5 3.53 18.67 -17.50
C SER A 5 4.67 18.88 -16.49
N ASP A 6 5.36 20.02 -16.56
CA ASP A 6 6.43 20.40 -15.63
C ASP A 6 5.91 20.54 -14.19
N SER A 7 4.72 21.13 -14.03
CA SER A 7 4.06 21.24 -12.72
C SER A 7 3.74 19.88 -12.08
N VAL A 8 3.26 18.91 -12.88
CA VAL A 8 2.97 17.57 -12.38
C VAL A 8 4.24 16.82 -11.99
N ALA A 9 5.29 16.90 -12.81
CA ALA A 9 6.58 16.27 -12.52
C ALA A 9 7.16 16.77 -11.19
N ARG A 10 7.12 18.09 -10.95
CA ARG A 10 7.56 18.69 -9.68
C ARG A 10 6.76 18.20 -8.48
N ARG A 11 5.43 18.08 -8.63
CA ARG A 11 4.55 17.54 -7.57
C ARG A 11 4.87 16.09 -7.25
N ILE A 12 5.13 15.27 -8.28
CA ILE A 12 5.52 13.87 -8.11
C ILE A 12 6.85 13.78 -7.36
N GLU A 13 7.85 14.56 -7.76
CA GLU A 13 9.16 14.54 -7.12
C GLU A 13 9.10 14.98 -5.65
N ALA A 14 8.38 16.06 -5.35
CA ALA A 14 8.16 16.51 -3.98
C ALA A 14 7.47 15.43 -3.12
N ALA A 15 6.44 14.76 -3.67
CA ALA A 15 5.74 13.68 -2.96
C ALA A 15 6.64 12.46 -2.71
N ARG A 16 7.47 12.09 -3.69
CA ARG A 16 8.46 11.00 -3.56
C ARG A 16 9.52 11.34 -2.50
N ALA A 17 10.04 12.57 -2.50
CA ALA A 17 10.99 13.04 -1.49
C ALA A 17 10.40 13.00 -0.07
N ALA A 18 9.17 13.51 0.11
CA ALA A 18 8.47 13.45 1.40
C ALA A 18 8.28 12.00 1.90
N ARG A 19 7.98 11.07 0.97
CA ARG A 19 7.87 9.65 1.30
C ARG A 19 9.20 9.04 1.75
N LEU A 20 10.31 9.36 1.08
CA LEU A 20 11.64 8.88 1.48
C LEU A 20 12.03 9.39 2.87
N ALA A 21 11.70 10.65 3.20
CA ALA A 21 12.00 11.25 4.50
C ALA A 21 11.35 10.48 5.67
N GLN A 22 10.14 9.97 5.47
CA GLN A 22 9.37 9.22 6.48
C GLN A 22 9.64 7.71 6.46
N THR A 23 10.45 7.21 5.51
CA THR A 23 10.69 5.78 5.34
C THR A 23 12.03 5.37 5.92
N GLU A 24 12.03 4.24 6.63
CA GLU A 24 13.23 3.53 7.09
C GLU A 24 14.25 3.29 5.98
N VAL A 25 15.54 3.48 6.30
CA VAL A 25 16.65 3.46 5.32
C VAL A 25 16.66 2.16 4.52
N SER A 26 16.40 1.04 5.20
CA SER A 26 16.35 -0.31 4.62
C SER A 26 15.28 -0.50 3.55
N SER A 27 14.22 0.31 3.56
CA SER A 27 13.09 0.20 2.63
C SER A 27 13.12 1.24 1.49
N ARG A 28 13.99 2.26 1.57
CA ARG A 28 14.08 3.33 0.57
C ARG A 28 14.44 2.84 -0.82
N ALA A 29 15.41 1.93 -0.93
CA ALA A 29 15.84 1.37 -2.22
C ALA A 29 14.70 0.63 -2.96
N LEU A 30 13.79 -0.01 -2.22
CA LEU A 30 12.63 -0.66 -2.82
C LEU A 30 11.66 0.36 -3.41
N LEU A 31 11.39 1.46 -2.70
CA LEU A 31 10.51 2.55 -3.18
C LEU A 31 11.04 3.17 -4.48
N VAL A 32 12.35 3.43 -4.56
CA VAL A 32 12.97 4.01 -5.76
C VAL A 32 12.76 3.10 -6.97
N ARG A 33 12.99 1.79 -6.83
CA ARG A 33 12.73 0.82 -7.92
C ARG A 33 11.26 0.75 -8.31
N CYS A 34 10.34 0.85 -7.35
CA CYS A 34 8.90 0.91 -7.64
C CYS A 34 8.55 2.15 -8.47
N TRP A 35 9.13 3.30 -8.16
CA TRP A 35 8.91 4.55 -8.90
C TRP A 35 9.54 4.57 -10.30
N ALA A 36 10.61 3.80 -10.50
CA ALA A 36 11.23 3.57 -11.79
C ALA A 36 10.50 2.52 -12.65
N GLY A 37 9.52 1.80 -12.09
CA GLY A 37 8.81 0.73 -12.80
C GLY A 37 9.63 -0.58 -12.93
N GLU A 38 10.72 -0.70 -12.17
CA GLU A 38 11.64 -1.86 -12.21
C GLU A 38 11.27 -2.95 -11.19
N ALA A 39 10.32 -2.65 -10.29
CA ALA A 39 9.87 -3.58 -9.26
C ALA A 39 8.62 -4.35 -9.71
N SER A 40 8.50 -5.59 -9.25
CA SER A 40 7.28 -6.37 -9.48
C SER A 40 6.08 -5.79 -8.71
N PRO A 41 4.83 -6.07 -9.14
CA PRO A 41 3.64 -5.66 -8.39
C PRO A 41 3.66 -6.10 -6.92
N ARG A 42 4.14 -7.32 -6.63
CA ARG A 42 4.30 -7.82 -5.25
C ARG A 42 5.31 -7.00 -4.45
N GLN A 43 6.39 -6.55 -5.08
CA GLN A 43 7.37 -5.67 -4.44
C GLN A 43 6.79 -4.28 -4.16
N ALA A 44 5.98 -3.74 -5.06
CA ALA A 44 5.27 -2.48 -4.85
C ALA A 44 4.25 -2.56 -3.70
N ILE A 45 3.47 -3.65 -3.62
CA ILE A 45 2.54 -3.91 -2.51
C ILE A 45 3.32 -4.00 -1.19
N LYS A 46 4.46 -4.69 -1.17
CA LYS A 46 5.32 -4.74 0.02
C LYS A 46 5.78 -3.35 0.47
N ALA A 47 6.25 -2.52 -0.46
CA ALA A 47 6.67 -1.16 -0.14
C ALA A 47 5.51 -0.31 0.38
N PHE A 48 4.31 -0.47 -0.20
CA PHE A 48 3.09 0.19 0.27
C PHE A 48 2.72 -0.24 1.69
N CYS A 49 2.64 -1.55 1.96
CA CYS A 49 2.24 -2.06 3.28
C CYS A 49 3.17 -1.56 4.39
N VAL A 50 4.49 -1.64 4.18
CA VAL A 50 5.48 -1.15 5.16
C VAL A 50 5.27 0.34 5.44
N ALA A 51 5.07 1.14 4.39
CA ALA A 51 4.89 2.58 4.55
C ALA A 51 3.49 2.99 5.04
N CYS A 52 2.50 2.10 4.98
CA CYS A 52 1.16 2.32 5.53
C CYS A 52 1.13 2.10 7.05
N VAL A 53 1.84 1.08 7.55
CA VAL A 53 1.82 0.70 8.98
C VAL A 53 2.92 1.38 9.82
N GLY A 54 3.72 2.28 9.24
CA GLY A 54 4.72 3.05 9.99
C GLY A 54 6.15 2.50 9.95
N GLY A 55 6.51 1.69 8.95
CA GLY A 55 7.91 1.53 8.54
C GLY A 55 8.60 0.22 8.89
N THR A 56 7.96 -0.70 9.63
CA THR A 56 8.56 -2.01 9.93
C THR A 56 7.78 -3.18 9.34
N ARG A 57 8.50 -4.27 9.06
CA ARG A 57 7.90 -5.51 8.53
C ARG A 57 7.02 -6.23 9.57
N ALA A 58 7.36 -6.11 10.85
CA ALA A 58 6.61 -6.72 11.94
C ALA A 58 5.23 -6.08 12.12
N GLU A 59 5.12 -4.77 11.90
CA GLU A 59 3.82 -4.10 11.95
C GLU A 59 2.90 -4.51 10.79
N VAL A 60 3.47 -4.94 9.65
CA VAL A 60 2.65 -5.45 8.53
C VAL A 60 1.96 -6.76 8.91
N THR A 61 2.65 -7.67 9.60
CA THR A 61 2.05 -8.95 10.04
C THR A 61 0.99 -8.74 11.11
N ARG A 62 1.09 -7.67 11.91
CA ARG A 62 0.16 -7.33 12.99
C ARG A 62 -1.00 -6.42 12.56
N CYS A 63 -1.03 -5.98 11.29
CA CYS A 63 -2.02 -5.00 10.86
C CYS A 63 -3.44 -5.61 10.82
N THR A 64 -4.35 -5.08 11.64
CA THR A 64 -5.72 -5.58 11.80
C THR A 64 -6.74 -4.94 10.85
N CYS A 65 -6.27 -4.23 9.80
CA CYS A 65 -7.16 -3.69 8.77
C CYS A 65 -7.64 -4.81 7.83
N TYR A 66 -8.61 -5.60 8.30
CA TYR A 66 -9.18 -6.74 7.57
C TYR A 66 -9.97 -6.31 6.33
N ALA A 67 -10.56 -5.11 6.36
CA ALA A 67 -11.23 -4.51 5.21
C ALA A 67 -10.26 -3.90 4.18
N CYS A 68 -8.94 -4.03 4.37
CA CYS A 68 -7.98 -3.52 3.41
C CYS A 68 -8.11 -4.30 2.09
N PRO A 69 -8.25 -3.63 0.92
CA PRO A 69 -8.30 -4.33 -0.36
C PRO A 69 -6.99 -5.09 -0.70
N LEU A 70 -5.90 -4.77 0.01
CA LEU A 70 -4.63 -5.48 -0.09
C LEU A 70 -4.46 -6.60 0.94
N TYR A 71 -5.47 -6.91 1.76
CA TYR A 71 -5.35 -7.90 2.84
C TYR A 71 -4.87 -9.26 2.31
N GLU A 72 -5.48 -9.77 1.24
CA GLU A 72 -5.07 -11.03 0.60
C GLU A 72 -3.72 -10.98 -0.11
N PHE A 73 -3.31 -9.79 -0.55
CA PHE A 73 -2.04 -9.58 -1.24
C PHE A 73 -0.90 -9.18 -0.30
N ARG A 74 -1.18 -9.07 1.00
CA ARG A 74 -0.25 -8.57 2.00
C ARG A 74 0.97 -9.50 2.09
N PRO A 75 2.19 -8.95 2.12
CA PRO A 75 3.38 -9.76 2.34
C PRO A 75 3.39 -10.31 3.77
N PHE A 76 4.09 -11.44 3.95
CA PHE A 76 4.38 -12.03 5.27
C PHE A 76 3.17 -12.61 6.02
N LYS A 77 2.06 -12.95 5.33
CA LYS A 77 1.10 -13.90 5.90
C LYS A 77 1.86 -15.17 6.29
N THR A 78 1.91 -15.51 7.58
CA THR A 78 2.35 -16.84 8.00
C THR A 78 1.35 -17.82 7.42
N ALA A 79 1.82 -18.80 6.66
CA ALA A 79 0.94 -19.86 6.19
C ALA A 79 0.24 -20.45 7.43
N ARG A 80 -1.10 -20.61 7.36
CA ARG A 80 -1.98 -21.09 8.43
C ARG A 80 -2.31 -19.92 9.37
N GLU A 81 -3.44 -19.23 9.22
CA GLU A 81 -4.71 -19.54 9.89
C GLU A 81 -5.94 -18.90 9.20
N ASP A 82 -5.83 -18.42 7.96
CA ASP A 82 -6.97 -17.83 7.26
C ASP A 82 -7.84 -18.94 6.64
N GLY A 83 -8.71 -19.53 7.48
CA GLY A 83 -9.91 -20.20 6.99
C GLY A 83 -10.70 -19.21 6.14
N ILE A 84 -10.86 -19.55 4.86
CA ILE A 84 -11.67 -18.85 3.88
C ILE A 84 -13.07 -18.62 4.45
N LEU A 85 -13.31 -17.44 5.02
CA LEU A 85 -14.65 -16.96 5.33
C LEU A 85 -15.24 -16.49 4.01
N GLU A 86 -16.20 -17.26 3.48
CA GLU A 86 -16.99 -16.85 2.32
C GLU A 86 -17.57 -15.45 2.56
N LEU A 87 -17.10 -14.45 1.79
CA LEU A 87 -17.73 -13.15 1.74
C LEU A 87 -19.10 -13.31 1.09
N LYS A 88 -20.14 -13.52 1.91
CA LYS A 88 -21.49 -13.20 1.48
C LYS A 88 -21.60 -11.68 1.46
N ALA A 89 -21.88 -11.10 0.29
CA ALA A 89 -22.10 -9.66 0.17
C ALA A 89 -23.14 -9.24 1.22
N PRO A 90 -22.94 -8.14 1.96
CA PRO A 90 -24.02 -7.60 2.78
C PRO A 90 -25.16 -7.28 1.82
N GLU A 91 -26.30 -7.95 2.01
CA GLU A 91 -27.53 -7.56 1.34
C GLU A 91 -27.73 -6.08 1.64
N ALA A 92 -27.85 -5.27 0.58
CA ALA A 92 -27.98 -3.82 0.70
C ALA A 92 -29.16 -3.53 1.65
N ASP A 93 -28.86 -2.93 2.81
CA ASP A 93 -29.87 -2.48 3.76
C ASP A 93 -30.74 -1.42 3.05
N PRO A 94 -32.03 -1.67 2.78
CA PRO A 94 -32.89 -0.74 2.05
C PRO A 94 -33.39 0.44 2.90
N GLY A 95 -32.83 0.69 4.08
CA GLY A 95 -33.44 1.52 5.12
C GLY A 95 -32.87 2.92 5.41
N MET A 96 -32.34 3.66 4.43
CA MET A 96 -32.01 5.09 4.63
C MET A 96 -32.58 5.97 3.51
N ALA A 97 -33.90 6.02 3.48
CA ALA A 97 -34.64 7.13 2.89
C ALA A 97 -35.56 7.68 3.98
N GLU A 98 -35.10 8.73 4.67
CA GLU A 98 -35.93 9.75 5.34
C GLU A 98 -35.10 11.03 5.54
#